data_AF-A0A088E1E1-F1
#
_entry.id   AF-A0A088E1E1-F1
#
_cell.length_a   1.000
_cell.length_b   1.000
_cell.length_c   1.000
_cell.angle_alpha   90.00
_cell.angle_beta   90.00
_cell.angle_gamma   90.00
#
_symmetry.space_group_name_H-M   'P 1'
#
loop_
_entity.id
_entity.type
_entity.pdbx_description
1 polymer ?
#
loop_
_entity_poly.entity_id
_entity_poly.type
_entity_poly.pdbx_seq_one_letter_code
_entity_poly.pdbx_strand_id
1 'polypeptide(L)'
;MNVFEILAISQDLAGLTYFLGTLLMAVPIPVYGVKKWGPRLVIDGIYSSVLVNLYETLIAIIAQLGSYLGINWSYYMNWLYQLLTGELQVYTLLRTLYTTITSFPYGGINPIVGPLSLFLSMISGFMSITGTLIVISQLVYNYVGLILALGILLISIPFRVGRSIGGSFIGFSIVFYIGLPLLPSFLSAFNVNVLQNTVNSADNLTVLATQVIPAYIEGTILMPLVYIGILTSLSIGIGSAISGSYSRLPIPVDFL
;
A
#
# COMPACT_ATOMS: atom_id res chain seq x y z
N MET A 1 21.80 -0.91 -2.61
CA MET A 1 22.10 0.50 -2.97
C MET A 1 21.67 1.36 -1.80
N ASN A 2 22.52 2.30 -1.42
CA ASN A 2 22.19 3.28 -0.40
C ASN A 2 21.26 4.35 -1.00
N VAL A 3 20.39 4.94 -0.19
CA VAL A 3 19.47 6.00 -0.62
C VAL A 3 20.25 7.19 -1.21
N PHE A 4 21.37 7.56 -0.58
CA PHE A 4 22.20 8.67 -1.03
C PHE A 4 22.87 8.41 -2.39
N GLU A 5 23.19 7.15 -2.72
CA GLU A 5 23.70 6.78 -4.05
C GLU A 5 22.64 7.00 -5.13
N ILE A 6 21.38 6.61 -4.84
CA ILE A 6 20.25 6.80 -5.75
C ILE A 6 20.00 8.30 -5.99
N LEU A 7 20.08 9.12 -4.94
CA LEU A 7 19.90 10.57 -5.04
C LEU A 7 21.06 11.23 -5.80
N ALA A 8 22.31 10.78 -5.61
CA ALA A 8 23.45 11.26 -6.38
C ALA A 8 23.29 10.98 -7.88
N ILE A 9 22.91 9.74 -8.23
CA ILE A 9 22.59 9.38 -9.62
C ILE A 9 21.44 10.23 -10.16
N SER A 10 20.41 10.48 -9.35
CA SER A 10 19.28 11.34 -9.73
C SER A 10 19.73 12.76 -10.05
N GLN A 11 20.66 13.32 -9.26
CA GLN A 11 21.22 14.65 -9.49
C GLN A 11 22.08 14.70 -10.77
N ASP A 12 22.89 13.68 -11.04
CA ASP A 12 23.69 13.60 -12.27
C ASP A 12 22.78 13.49 -13.51
N LEU A 13 21.71 12.68 -13.42
CA LEU A 13 20.69 12.59 -14.46
C LEU A 13 19.97 13.92 -14.67
N ALA A 14 19.59 14.61 -13.59
CA ALA A 14 19.00 15.95 -13.66
C ALA A 14 19.93 16.94 -14.37
N GLY A 15 21.22 16.95 -14.02
CA GLY A 15 22.24 17.75 -14.72
C GLY A 15 22.33 17.40 -16.21
N LEU A 16 22.36 16.12 -16.56
CA LEU A 16 22.36 15.65 -17.95
C LEU A 16 21.12 16.14 -18.71
N THR A 17 19.92 16.07 -18.12
CA THR A 17 18.69 16.57 -18.76
C THR A 17 18.74 18.07 -19.03
N TYR A 18 19.29 18.84 -18.09
CA TYR A 18 19.50 20.28 -18.24
C TYR A 18 20.48 20.59 -19.38
N PHE A 19 21.65 19.93 -19.40
CA PHE A 19 22.64 20.12 -20.45
C PHE A 19 22.11 19.73 -21.83
N LEU A 20 21.41 18.60 -21.96
CA LEU A 20 20.74 18.22 -23.21
C LEU A 20 19.72 19.27 -23.66
N GLY A 21 18.94 19.83 -22.72
CA GLY A 21 17.99 20.89 -23.01
C GLY A 21 18.65 22.16 -23.55
N THR A 22 19.72 22.63 -22.89
CA THR A 22 20.48 23.81 -23.34
C THR A 22 21.17 23.59 -24.68
N LEU A 23 21.75 22.41 -24.90
CA LEU A 23 22.39 22.04 -26.17
C LEU A 23 21.36 22.04 -27.32
N LEU A 24 20.18 21.46 -27.11
CA LEU A 24 19.11 21.48 -28.10
C LEU A 24 18.63 22.91 -28.44
N MET A 25 18.71 23.85 -27.49
CA MET A 25 18.40 25.26 -27.76
C MET A 25 19.51 25.97 -28.53
N ALA A 26 20.78 25.64 -28.26
CA ALA A 26 21.95 26.25 -28.88
C ALA A 26 22.18 25.78 -30.33
N VAL A 27 21.71 24.58 -30.68
CA VAL A 27 21.94 23.98 -31.99
C VAL A 27 21.19 24.74 -33.10
N PRO A 28 21.86 25.13 -34.20
CA PRO A 28 21.27 25.86 -35.32
C PRO A 28 20.52 24.92 -36.28
N ILE A 29 19.59 24.10 -35.77
CA ILE A 29 18.75 23.20 -36.59
C ILE A 29 17.34 23.80 -36.72
N PRO A 30 16.83 23.98 -37.96
CA PRO A 30 15.50 24.57 -38.21
C PRO A 30 14.35 23.56 -38.05
N VAL A 31 14.44 22.62 -37.10
CA VAL A 31 13.38 21.64 -36.83
C VAL A 31 12.61 22.08 -35.59
N TYR A 32 11.45 22.72 -35.81
CA TYR A 32 10.57 23.21 -34.74
C TYR A 32 10.23 22.12 -33.72
N GLY A 33 10.04 20.89 -34.19
CA GLY A 33 9.73 19.73 -33.37
C GLY A 33 10.81 19.35 -32.36
N VAL A 34 12.08 19.62 -32.65
CA VAL A 34 13.22 19.35 -31.74
C VAL A 34 13.47 20.56 -30.83
N LYS A 35 13.36 21.77 -31.38
CA LYS A 35 13.59 23.02 -30.63
C LYS A 35 12.60 23.23 -29.48
N LYS A 36 11.35 22.75 -29.61
CA LYS A 36 10.37 22.79 -28.51
C LYS A 36 10.73 21.92 -27.30
N TRP A 37 11.60 20.91 -27.47
CA TRP A 37 12.04 20.05 -26.37
C TRP A 37 13.12 20.69 -25.51
N GLY A 38 13.93 21.59 -26.07
CA GLY A 38 15.01 22.27 -25.35
C GLY A 38 14.52 22.95 -24.06
N PRO A 39 13.58 23.92 -24.13
CA PRO A 39 13.03 24.56 -22.94
C PRO A 39 12.33 23.58 -21.97
N ARG A 40 11.68 22.54 -22.50
CA ARG A 40 11.00 21.54 -21.67
C ARG A 40 11.99 20.71 -20.85
N LEU A 41 13.08 20.26 -21.45
CA LEU A 41 14.13 19.48 -20.78
C LEU A 41 14.89 20.32 -19.75
N VAL A 42 15.11 21.61 -20.01
CA VAL A 42 15.69 22.54 -19.03
C VAL A 42 14.79 22.64 -17.78
N ILE A 43 13.49 22.87 -17.96
CA ILE A 43 12.53 22.94 -16.85
C ILE A 43 12.47 21.60 -16.10
N ASP A 44 12.49 20.49 -16.81
CA ASP A 44 12.44 19.16 -16.21
C ASP A 44 13.69 18.85 -15.37
N GLY A 45 14.87 19.25 -15.84
CA GLY A 45 16.14 19.10 -15.10
C GLY A 45 16.23 19.97 -13.85
N ILE A 46 15.72 21.21 -13.92
CA ILE A 46 15.60 22.07 -12.73
C ILE A 46 14.62 21.43 -11.74
N TYR A 47 13.47 20.95 -12.21
CA TYR A 47 12.46 20.33 -11.37
C TYR A 47 12.99 19.09 -10.62
N SER A 48 13.66 18.17 -11.33
CA SER A 48 14.25 16.99 -10.70
C SER A 48 15.36 17.34 -9.72
N SER A 49 16.22 18.32 -10.04
CA SER A 49 17.26 18.76 -9.10
C SER A 49 16.66 19.39 -7.83
N VAL A 50 15.59 20.18 -7.96
CA VAL A 50 14.87 20.71 -6.79
C VAL A 50 14.28 19.57 -5.96
N LEU A 51 13.67 18.56 -6.59
CA LEU A 51 13.14 17.40 -5.87
C LEU A 51 14.22 16.62 -5.11
N VAL A 52 15.41 16.42 -5.70
CA VAL A 52 16.53 15.77 -5.02
C VAL A 52 16.91 16.53 -3.75
N ASN A 53 17.02 17.86 -3.84
CA ASN A 53 17.34 18.71 -2.68
C ASN A 53 16.21 18.74 -1.64
N LEU A 54 14.96 18.53 -2.04
CA LEU A 54 13.80 18.48 -1.14
C LEU A 54 13.58 17.11 -0.50
N TYR A 55 14.37 16.07 -0.82
CA TYR A 55 14.16 14.71 -0.34
C TYR A 55 14.01 14.61 1.19
N GLU A 56 14.95 15.18 1.95
CA GLU A 56 14.90 15.13 3.42
C GLU A 56 13.73 15.95 3.97
N THR A 57 13.44 17.08 3.33
CA THR A 57 12.28 17.92 3.69
C THR A 57 10.96 17.17 3.46
N LEU A 58 10.83 16.41 2.38
CA LEU A 58 9.66 15.58 2.11
C LEU A 58 9.48 14.52 3.20
N ILE A 59 10.54 13.84 3.62
CA ILE A 59 10.47 12.86 4.71
C ILE A 59 10.07 13.52 6.03
N ALA A 60 10.66 14.68 6.34
CA ALA A 60 10.29 15.44 7.53
C ALA A 60 8.81 15.85 7.53
N ILE A 61 8.28 16.31 6.38
CA ILE A 61 6.86 16.64 6.23
C ILE A 61 5.99 15.41 6.42
N ILE A 62 6.35 14.27 5.81
CA ILE A 62 5.63 13.00 5.98
C ILE A 62 5.57 12.60 7.46
N ALA A 63 6.68 12.70 8.18
CA ALA A 63 6.76 12.38 9.60
C ALA A 63 5.92 13.35 10.47
N GLN A 64 5.94 14.65 10.15
CA GLN A 64 5.14 15.65 10.86
C GLN A 64 3.64 15.50 10.59
N LEU A 65 3.22 15.28 9.33
CA LEU A 65 1.83 14.94 9.02
C LEU A 65 1.42 13.67 9.75
N GLY A 66 2.33 12.70 9.81
CA GLY A 66 2.23 11.50 10.64
C GLY A 66 1.84 11.79 12.07
N SER A 67 2.63 12.62 12.75
CA SER A 67 2.41 12.93 14.17
C SER A 67 1.14 13.74 14.42
N TYR A 68 0.77 14.67 13.54
CA TYR A 68 -0.48 15.43 13.65
C TYR A 68 -1.73 14.56 13.51
N LEU A 69 -1.66 13.52 12.68
CA LEU A 69 -2.74 12.54 12.52
C LEU A 69 -2.74 11.46 13.62
N GLY A 70 -1.80 11.52 14.57
CA GLY A 70 -1.70 10.55 15.67
C GLY A 70 -1.20 9.16 15.24
N ILE A 71 -0.44 9.09 14.15
CA ILE A 71 0.02 7.82 13.58
C ILE A 71 1.05 7.14 14.48
N ASN A 72 0.80 5.87 14.79
CA ASN A 72 1.74 5.01 15.50
C ASN A 72 1.90 3.66 14.78
N TRP A 73 3.03 3.50 14.09
CA TRP A 73 3.37 2.29 13.36
C TRP A 73 3.50 1.06 14.25
N SER A 74 4.01 1.21 15.48
CA SER A 74 4.14 0.09 16.42
C SER A 74 2.77 -0.41 16.87
N TYR A 75 1.84 0.50 17.17
CA TYR A 75 0.46 0.14 17.50
C TYR A 75 -0.20 -0.60 16.34
N TYR A 76 -0.08 -0.08 15.12
CA TYR A 76 -0.65 -0.69 13.92
C TYR A 76 -0.09 -2.11 13.65
N MET A 77 1.22 -2.30 13.72
CA MET A 77 1.82 -3.63 13.52
C MET A 77 1.38 -4.61 14.60
N ASN A 78 1.33 -4.19 15.87
CA ASN A 78 0.81 -5.02 16.95
C ASN A 78 -0.66 -5.40 16.72
N TRP A 79 -1.49 -4.47 16.25
CA TRP A 79 -2.88 -4.73 15.89
C TRP A 79 -2.99 -5.79 14.78
N LEU A 80 -2.16 -5.72 13.74
CA LEU A 80 -2.13 -6.74 12.68
C LEU A 80 -1.72 -8.12 13.17
N TYR A 81 -0.70 -8.20 14.03
CA TYR A 81 -0.29 -9.47 14.62
C TYR A 81 -1.35 -10.05 15.56
N GLN A 82 -2.06 -9.20 16.30
CA GLN A 82 -3.21 -9.62 17.12
C GLN A 82 -4.36 -10.15 16.25
N LEU A 83 -4.64 -9.49 15.13
CA LEU A 83 -5.64 -9.94 14.16
C LEU A 83 -5.28 -11.32 13.61
N LEU A 84 -4.04 -11.50 13.14
CA LEU A 84 -3.56 -12.78 12.60
C LEU A 84 -3.57 -13.91 13.65
N THR A 85 -3.18 -13.60 14.89
CA THR A 85 -3.22 -14.60 15.97
C THR A 85 -4.65 -14.98 16.35
N GLY A 86 -5.59 -14.03 16.35
CA GLY A 86 -7.02 -14.29 16.51
C GLY A 86 -7.59 -15.20 15.42
N GLU A 87 -7.27 -14.91 14.15
CA GLU A 87 -7.68 -15.75 13.01
C GLU A 87 -7.12 -17.18 13.12
N LEU A 88 -5.85 -17.32 13.54
CA LEU A 88 -5.21 -18.62 13.73
C LEU A 88 -5.85 -19.42 14.88
N GLN A 89 -6.25 -18.77 15.97
CA GLN A 89 -6.97 -19.42 17.06
C GLN A 89 -8.33 -19.97 16.58
N VAL A 90 -9.11 -19.16 15.87
CA VAL A 90 -10.40 -19.62 15.31
C VAL A 90 -10.20 -20.74 14.30
N TYR A 91 -9.18 -20.64 13.43
CA TYR A 91 -8.84 -21.69 12.47
C TYR A 91 -8.50 -23.01 13.14
N THR A 92 -7.63 -22.98 14.16
CA THR A 92 -7.23 -24.20 14.89
C THR A 92 -8.40 -24.84 15.61
N LEU A 93 -9.27 -24.05 16.26
CA LEU A 93 -10.50 -24.54 16.88
C LEU A 93 -11.41 -25.23 15.86
N LEU A 94 -11.75 -24.57 14.76
CA LEU A 94 -12.61 -25.16 13.72
C LEU A 94 -11.98 -26.39 13.07
N ARG A 95 -10.66 -26.40 12.89
CA ARG A 95 -9.96 -27.56 12.33
C ARG A 95 -10.01 -28.75 13.28
N THR A 96 -9.84 -28.53 14.59
CA THR A 96 -9.99 -29.62 15.58
C THR A 96 -11.41 -30.17 15.60
N LEU A 97 -12.43 -29.31 15.53
CA LEU A 97 -13.84 -29.72 15.39
C LEU A 97 -14.07 -30.52 14.10
N TYR A 98 -13.53 -30.07 12.97
CA TYR A 98 -13.64 -30.78 11.70
C TYR A 98 -13.00 -32.16 11.77
N THR A 99 -11.78 -32.27 12.33
CA THR A 99 -11.09 -33.56 12.46
C THR A 99 -11.77 -34.51 13.43
N THR A 100 -12.40 -33.99 14.50
CA THR A 100 -13.12 -34.83 15.47
C THR A 100 -14.44 -35.33 14.90
N ILE A 101 -15.16 -34.52 14.12
CA ILE A 101 -16.41 -34.96 13.47
C ILE A 101 -16.12 -35.99 12.37
N THR A 102 -15.05 -35.80 11.60
CA THR A 102 -14.69 -36.70 10.48
C THR A 102 -14.00 -37.99 10.92
N SER A 103 -13.46 -38.07 12.14
CA SER A 103 -12.81 -39.29 12.66
C SER A 103 -13.79 -40.36 13.15
N PHE A 104 -15.08 -40.03 13.35
CA PHE A 104 -16.11 -41.03 13.65
C PHE A 104 -16.47 -41.86 12.40
N PRO A 105 -16.80 -43.15 12.55
CA PRO A 105 -17.34 -43.95 11.44
C PRO A 105 -18.63 -43.30 10.90
N TYR A 106 -18.70 -43.11 9.58
CA TYR A 106 -19.72 -42.30 8.88
C TYR A 106 -19.70 -40.79 9.17
N GLY A 107 -18.65 -40.27 9.82
CA GLY A 107 -18.49 -38.83 10.09
C GLY A 107 -18.41 -37.98 8.83
N GLY A 108 -17.88 -38.52 7.73
CA GLY A 108 -17.76 -37.83 6.43
C GLY A 108 -19.09 -37.53 5.73
N ILE A 109 -20.19 -38.20 6.11
CA ILE A 109 -21.54 -37.93 5.59
C ILE A 109 -22.37 -37.04 6.53
N ASN A 110 -21.77 -36.53 7.61
CA ASN A 110 -22.46 -35.62 8.51
C ASN A 110 -22.75 -34.28 7.79
N PRO A 111 -24.01 -33.80 7.74
CA PRO A 111 -24.39 -32.57 7.04
C PRO A 111 -23.66 -31.31 7.53
N ILE A 112 -23.02 -31.35 8.71
CA ILE A 112 -22.25 -30.25 9.28
C ILE A 112 -20.85 -30.13 8.65
N VAL A 113 -20.29 -31.22 8.10
CA VAL A 113 -18.91 -31.26 7.57
C VAL A 113 -18.74 -30.36 6.35
N GLY A 114 -19.74 -30.32 5.47
CA GLY A 114 -19.73 -29.44 4.28
C GLY A 114 -19.61 -27.96 4.65
N PRO A 115 -20.57 -27.38 5.39
CA PRO A 115 -20.49 -26.00 5.86
C PRO A 115 -19.22 -25.69 6.65
N LEU A 116 -18.76 -26.61 7.51
CA LEU A 116 -17.55 -26.42 8.31
C LEU A 116 -16.28 -26.33 7.44
N SER A 117 -16.21 -27.10 6.36
CA SER A 117 -15.10 -27.03 5.39
C SER A 117 -15.06 -25.68 4.65
N LEU A 118 -16.23 -25.09 4.35
CA LEU A 118 -16.30 -23.76 3.76
C LEU A 118 -15.80 -22.69 4.73
N PHE A 119 -16.18 -22.75 6.02
CA PHE A 119 -15.67 -21.84 7.04
C PHE A 119 -14.15 -21.91 7.20
N LEU A 120 -13.59 -23.13 7.18
CA LEU A 120 -12.13 -23.32 7.19
C LEU A 120 -11.45 -22.65 5.99
N SER A 121 -12.03 -22.80 4.80
CA SER A 121 -11.53 -22.14 3.58
C SER A 121 -11.59 -20.61 3.68
N MET A 122 -12.71 -20.06 4.18
CA MET A 122 -12.88 -18.61 4.35
C MET A 122 -11.87 -18.02 5.33
N ILE A 123 -11.66 -18.65 6.49
CA ILE A 123 -10.68 -18.17 7.47
C ILE A 123 -9.26 -18.28 6.94
N SER A 124 -8.94 -19.35 6.21
CA SER A 124 -7.66 -19.43 5.51
C SER A 124 -7.48 -18.28 4.49
N GLY A 125 -8.56 -17.84 3.85
CA GLY A 125 -8.57 -16.66 2.99
C GLY A 125 -8.29 -15.37 3.76
N PHE A 126 -8.94 -15.17 4.92
CA PHE A 126 -8.70 -14.01 5.79
C PHE A 126 -7.23 -13.93 6.22
N MET A 127 -6.66 -15.05 6.67
CA MET A 127 -5.25 -15.15 7.06
C MET A 127 -4.29 -14.79 5.91
N SER A 128 -4.64 -15.15 4.67
CA SER A 128 -3.85 -14.78 3.51
C SER A 128 -3.88 -13.26 3.28
N ILE A 129 -5.06 -12.64 3.40
CA ILE A 129 -5.23 -11.19 3.27
C ILE A 129 -4.47 -10.43 4.36
N THR A 130 -4.65 -10.80 5.63
CA THR A 130 -3.93 -10.18 6.75
C THR A 130 -2.42 -10.37 6.63
N GLY A 131 -1.98 -11.55 6.18
CA GLY A 131 -0.57 -11.83 5.87
C GLY A 131 -0.02 -10.93 4.76
N THR A 132 -0.72 -10.77 3.64
CA THR A 132 -0.28 -9.86 2.56
C THR A 132 -0.22 -8.40 3.03
N LEU A 133 -1.16 -7.98 3.86
CA LEU A 133 -1.21 -6.62 4.40
C LEU A 133 -0.06 -6.36 5.38
N ILE A 134 0.35 -7.36 6.18
CA ILE A 134 1.58 -7.29 6.99
C ILE A 134 2.81 -7.09 6.10
N VAL A 135 2.94 -7.89 5.03
CA VAL A 135 4.09 -7.79 4.10
C VAL A 135 4.15 -6.40 3.44
N ILE A 136 3.03 -5.90 2.91
CA ILE A 136 2.93 -4.56 2.33
C ILE A 136 3.30 -3.49 3.36
N SER A 137 2.77 -3.61 4.57
CA SER A 137 3.04 -2.67 5.66
C SER A 137 4.52 -2.63 6.03
N GLN A 138 5.17 -3.79 6.09
CA GLN A 138 6.58 -3.88 6.44
C GLN A 138 7.48 -3.40 5.32
N LEU A 139 7.07 -3.58 4.07
CA LEU A 139 7.72 -3.00 2.90
C LEU A 139 7.67 -1.47 2.97
N VAL A 140 6.50 -0.89 3.21
CA VAL A 140 6.33 0.57 3.28
C VAL A 140 7.10 1.15 4.46
N TYR A 141 6.97 0.58 5.65
CA TYR A 141 7.62 1.12 6.86
C TYR A 141 9.15 1.16 6.76
N ASN A 142 9.77 0.08 6.27
CA ASN A 142 11.23 -0.02 6.21
C ASN A 142 11.84 0.64 4.97
N TYR A 143 11.10 0.70 3.85
CA TYR A 143 11.65 1.12 2.56
C TYR A 143 11.04 2.42 2.01
N VAL A 144 10.23 3.16 2.78
CA VAL A 144 9.61 4.44 2.31
C VAL A 144 10.62 5.40 1.70
N GLY A 145 11.78 5.58 2.34
CA GLY A 145 12.83 6.47 1.85
C GLY A 145 13.43 5.98 0.53
N LEU A 146 13.64 4.68 0.40
CA LEU A 146 14.14 4.07 -0.83
C LEU A 146 13.11 4.22 -1.97
N ILE A 147 11.83 3.95 -1.72
CA ILE A 147 10.78 4.06 -2.73
C ILE A 147 10.62 5.51 -3.19
N LEU A 148 10.69 6.47 -2.26
CA LEU A 148 10.65 7.90 -2.58
C LEU A 148 11.86 8.31 -3.44
N ALA A 149 13.08 7.89 -3.07
CA ALA A 149 14.28 8.16 -3.84
C ALA A 149 14.24 7.53 -5.24
N LEU A 150 13.71 6.31 -5.37
CA LEU A 150 13.50 5.62 -6.65
C LEU A 150 12.49 6.38 -7.53
N GLY A 151 11.46 6.95 -6.92
CA GLY A 151 10.52 7.85 -7.58
C GLY A 151 11.20 9.11 -8.14
N ILE A 152 12.07 9.76 -7.35
CA ILE A 152 12.84 10.93 -7.79
C ILE A 152 13.80 10.55 -8.94
N LEU A 153 14.46 9.39 -8.86
CA LEU A 153 15.34 8.89 -9.92
C LEU A 153 14.58 8.75 -11.24
N LEU A 154 13.40 8.13 -11.21
CA LEU A 154 12.59 7.92 -12.41
C LEU A 154 12.08 9.24 -13.01
N ILE A 155 11.77 10.25 -12.20
CA ILE A 155 11.46 11.60 -12.68
C ILE A 155 12.68 12.26 -13.34
N SER A 156 13.88 11.97 -12.85
CA SER A 156 15.13 12.56 -13.34
C SER A 156 15.59 12.00 -14.70
N ILE A 157 14.96 10.93 -15.20
CA ILE A 157 15.29 10.35 -16.51
C ILE A 157 14.96 11.33 -17.65
N PRO A 158 15.88 11.55 -18.61
CA PRO A 158 15.65 12.43 -19.76
C PRO A 158 14.41 12.04 -20.57
N PHE A 159 13.87 13.03 -21.30
CA PHE A 159 12.71 12.88 -22.19
C PHE A 159 11.42 12.41 -21.49
N ARG A 160 11.32 12.57 -20.16
CA ARG A 160 10.13 12.26 -19.36
C ARG A 160 9.70 10.79 -19.40
N VAL A 161 10.60 9.87 -19.77
CA VAL A 161 10.26 8.43 -19.91
C VAL A 161 9.76 7.85 -18.59
N GLY A 162 10.42 8.16 -17.47
CA GLY A 162 10.06 7.64 -16.16
C GLY A 162 9.06 8.48 -15.36
N ARG A 163 8.58 9.62 -15.90
CA ARG A 163 7.89 10.64 -15.10
C ARG A 163 6.57 10.18 -14.46
N SER A 164 5.78 9.40 -15.19
CA SER A 164 4.49 8.85 -14.69
C SER A 164 4.69 7.88 -13.52
N ILE A 165 5.68 6.99 -13.65
CA ILE A 165 6.03 5.96 -12.67
C ILE A 165 6.77 6.57 -11.49
N GLY A 166 7.64 7.54 -11.73
CA GLY A 166 8.35 8.25 -10.67
C GLY A 166 7.38 9.03 -9.77
N GLY A 167 6.40 9.71 -10.36
CA GLY A 167 5.32 10.35 -9.61
C GLY A 167 4.50 9.37 -8.77
N SER A 168 4.21 8.18 -9.31
CA SER A 168 3.41 7.20 -8.58
C SER A 168 4.17 6.58 -7.41
N PHE A 169 5.48 6.37 -7.52
CA PHE A 169 6.30 5.96 -6.39
C PHE A 169 6.35 7.03 -5.29
N ILE A 170 6.48 8.30 -5.64
CA ILE A 170 6.45 9.40 -4.65
C ILE A 170 5.07 9.47 -3.97
N GLY A 171 4.00 9.42 -4.75
CA GLY A 171 2.62 9.41 -4.21
C GLY A 171 2.36 8.20 -3.32
N PHE A 172 2.80 7.01 -3.75
CA PHE A 172 2.67 5.78 -2.98
C PHE A 172 3.41 5.88 -1.64
N SER A 173 4.68 6.31 -1.66
CA SER A 173 5.47 6.47 -0.44
C SER A 173 4.82 7.40 0.57
N ILE A 174 4.30 8.56 0.13
CA ILE A 174 3.67 9.54 1.02
C ILE A 174 2.36 8.97 1.58
N VAL A 175 1.47 8.52 0.69
CA VAL A 175 0.10 8.16 1.06
C VAL A 175 0.05 6.88 1.86
N PHE A 176 0.78 5.83 1.45
CA PHE A 176 0.75 4.55 2.18
C PHE A 176 1.48 4.66 3.51
N TYR A 177 2.52 5.49 3.61
CA TYR A 177 3.22 5.65 4.87
C TYR A 177 2.34 6.32 5.94
N ILE A 178 1.54 7.31 5.53
CA ILE A 178 0.61 8.00 6.43
C ILE A 178 -0.67 7.18 6.62
N GLY A 179 -1.19 6.59 5.54
CA GLY A 179 -2.48 5.93 5.50
C GLY A 179 -2.54 4.60 6.22
N LEU A 180 -1.59 3.67 5.97
CA LEU A 180 -1.71 2.30 6.50
C LEU A 180 -1.93 2.24 8.02
N PRO A 181 -1.20 3.00 8.86
CA PRO A 181 -1.40 2.97 10.31
C PRO A 181 -2.75 3.48 10.80
N LEU A 182 -3.52 4.19 9.96
CA LEU A 182 -4.86 4.70 10.28
C LEU A 182 -5.96 3.67 9.99
N LEU A 183 -5.65 2.50 9.46
CA LEU A 183 -6.64 1.45 9.21
C LEU A 183 -7.40 1.02 10.49
N PRO A 184 -6.77 0.81 11.66
CA PRO A 184 -7.50 0.43 12.88
C PRO A 184 -8.49 1.51 13.35
N SER A 185 -8.13 2.80 13.21
CA SER A 185 -9.03 3.91 13.57
C SER A 185 -10.14 4.10 12.53
N PHE A 186 -9.89 3.78 11.27
CA PHE A 186 -10.92 3.70 10.25
C PHE A 186 -11.94 2.61 10.59
N LEU A 187 -11.51 1.40 10.95
CA LEU A 187 -12.41 0.31 11.33
C LEU A 187 -13.23 0.61 12.58
N SER A 188 -12.64 1.27 13.58
CA SER A 188 -13.37 1.65 14.80
C SER A 188 -14.43 2.72 14.53
N ALA A 189 -14.21 3.64 13.58
CA ALA A 189 -15.20 4.64 13.18
C ALA A 189 -16.46 4.02 12.56
N PHE A 190 -16.33 2.87 11.88
CA PHE A 190 -17.46 2.11 11.35
C PHE A 190 -17.98 1.03 12.30
N ASN A 191 -17.42 0.92 13.52
CA ASN A 191 -17.77 -0.09 14.51
C ASN A 191 -17.59 -1.55 14.01
N VAL A 192 -16.61 -1.78 13.12
CA VAL A 192 -16.30 -3.09 12.52
C VAL A 192 -14.98 -3.65 13.09
N ASN A 193 -14.68 -3.34 14.35
CA ASN A 193 -13.42 -3.77 14.95
C ASN A 193 -13.45 -5.25 15.31
N VAL A 194 -12.79 -6.06 14.50
CA VAL A 194 -12.73 -7.52 14.61
C VAL A 194 -12.18 -7.99 15.97
N LEU A 195 -11.29 -7.20 16.59
CA LEU A 195 -10.70 -7.57 17.89
C LEU A 195 -11.63 -7.35 19.09
N GLN A 196 -12.71 -6.58 18.94
CA GLN A 196 -13.68 -6.33 20.03
C GLN A 196 -14.82 -7.35 20.06
N ASN A 197 -15.10 -8.02 18.93
CA ASN A 197 -16.10 -9.08 18.87
C ASN A 197 -15.52 -10.41 19.39
N THR A 198 -15.35 -10.51 20.70
CA THR A 198 -14.94 -11.76 21.35
C THR A 198 -16.10 -12.76 21.30
N VAL A 199 -15.91 -13.85 20.56
CA VAL A 199 -16.82 -15.00 20.57
C VAL A 199 -16.79 -15.62 21.96
N ASN A 200 -17.92 -15.61 22.67
CA ASN A 200 -18.05 -16.31 23.93
C ASN A 200 -18.37 -17.78 23.66
N SER A 201 -17.81 -18.68 24.47
CA SER A 201 -18.04 -20.15 24.37
C SER A 201 -19.51 -20.58 24.55
N ALA A 202 -20.37 -19.65 24.97
CA ALA A 202 -21.81 -19.84 25.18
C ALA A 202 -22.68 -19.31 24.03
N ASP A 203 -22.08 -18.71 22.99
CA ASP A 203 -22.85 -18.15 21.88
C ASP A 203 -23.45 -19.27 21.02
N ASN A 204 -24.76 -19.14 20.78
CA ASN A 204 -25.53 -20.13 20.05
C ASN A 204 -25.07 -20.17 18.58
N LEU A 205 -25.13 -21.34 17.92
CA LEU A 205 -24.65 -21.52 16.55
C LEU A 205 -25.29 -20.54 15.54
N THR A 206 -26.51 -20.10 15.86
CA THR A 206 -27.27 -19.10 15.10
C THR A 206 -26.72 -17.68 15.23
N VAL A 207 -26.19 -17.29 16.39
CA VAL A 207 -25.56 -15.98 16.64
C VAL A 207 -24.20 -15.91 15.93
N LEU A 208 -23.44 -17.00 15.98
CA LEU A 208 -22.18 -17.15 15.23
C LEU A 208 -22.41 -16.98 13.72
N ALA A 209 -23.42 -17.66 13.18
CA ALA A 209 -23.75 -17.62 11.75
C ALA A 209 -24.28 -16.26 11.27
N THR A 210 -25.04 -15.53 12.10
CA THR A 210 -25.76 -14.32 11.66
C THR A 210 -25.07 -13.01 12.00
N GLN A 211 -24.18 -12.97 12.99
CA GLN A 211 -23.56 -11.72 13.46
C GLN A 211 -22.04 -11.76 13.43
N VAL A 212 -21.44 -12.85 13.89
CA VAL A 212 -19.97 -12.95 13.98
C VAL A 212 -19.35 -13.10 12.59
N ILE A 213 -19.82 -14.04 11.77
CA ILE A 213 -19.25 -14.28 10.44
C ILE A 213 -19.35 -13.04 9.52
N PRO A 214 -20.50 -12.36 9.41
CA PRO A 214 -20.58 -11.12 8.63
C PRO A 214 -19.64 -10.03 9.14
N ALA A 215 -19.54 -9.83 10.46
CA ALA A 215 -18.63 -8.83 11.02
C ALA A 215 -17.15 -9.13 10.74
N TYR A 216 -16.76 -10.42 10.75
CA TYR A 216 -15.41 -10.82 10.34
C TYR A 216 -15.17 -10.56 8.86
N ILE A 217 -16.12 -10.90 7.97
CA ILE A 217 -16.01 -10.62 6.52
C ILE A 217 -15.87 -9.11 6.28
N GLU A 218 -16.70 -8.31 6.94
CA GLU A 218 -16.67 -6.86 6.79
C GLU A 218 -15.37 -6.25 7.32
N GLY A 219 -14.90 -6.70 8.48
CA GLY A 219 -13.74 -6.12 9.15
C GLY A 219 -12.37 -6.60 8.64
N THR A 220 -12.26 -7.81 8.08
CA THR A 220 -10.99 -8.36 7.58
C THR A 220 -10.83 -8.24 6.06
N ILE A 221 -11.93 -8.31 5.30
CA ILE A 221 -11.88 -8.22 3.84
C ILE A 221 -12.40 -6.86 3.36
N LEU A 222 -13.69 -6.59 3.58
CA LEU A 222 -14.38 -5.56 2.83
C LEU A 222 -13.85 -4.16 3.17
N MET A 223 -13.79 -3.82 4.46
CA MET A 223 -13.34 -2.50 4.90
C MET A 223 -11.84 -2.26 4.64
N PRO A 224 -10.92 -3.20 4.91
CA PRO A 224 -9.52 -3.05 4.52
C PRO A 224 -9.33 -2.89 3.01
N LEU A 225 -10.10 -3.60 2.19
CA LEU A 225 -10.03 -3.48 0.72
C LEU A 225 -10.53 -2.13 0.23
N VAL A 226 -11.67 -1.65 0.75
CA VAL A 226 -12.18 -0.30 0.50
C VAL A 226 -11.15 0.75 0.93
N TYR A 227 -10.53 0.56 2.10
CA TYR A 227 -9.51 1.47 2.62
C TYR A 227 -8.27 1.53 1.72
N ILE A 228 -7.75 0.39 1.28
CA ILE A 228 -6.67 0.32 0.29
C ILE A 228 -7.11 0.97 -1.03
N GLY A 229 -8.36 0.79 -1.45
CA GLY A 229 -8.91 1.48 -2.61
C GLY A 229 -8.89 3.01 -2.50
N ILE A 230 -9.24 3.54 -1.32
CA ILE A 230 -9.15 4.97 -1.04
C ILE A 230 -7.68 5.43 -1.09
N LEU A 231 -6.77 4.72 -0.43
CA LEU A 231 -5.33 5.06 -0.43
C LEU A 231 -4.72 5.02 -1.84
N THR A 232 -5.09 4.05 -2.66
CA THR A 232 -4.59 3.93 -4.03
C THR A 232 -5.07 5.08 -4.90
N SER A 233 -6.34 5.48 -4.78
CA SER A 233 -6.87 6.65 -5.49
C SER A 233 -6.18 7.96 -5.08
N LEU A 234 -5.92 8.14 -3.78
CA LEU A 234 -5.25 9.33 -3.25
C LEU A 234 -3.77 9.36 -3.66
N SER A 235 -3.11 8.19 -3.68
CA SER A 235 -1.75 8.01 -4.19
C SER A 235 -1.64 8.40 -5.68
N ILE A 236 -2.58 7.98 -6.52
CA ILE A 236 -2.64 8.39 -7.93
C ILE A 236 -2.83 9.91 -8.04
N GLY A 237 -3.73 10.49 -7.24
CA GLY A 237 -3.98 11.92 -7.20
C GLY A 237 -2.71 12.73 -6.91
N ILE A 238 -2.03 12.41 -5.80
CA ILE A 238 -0.77 13.07 -5.41
C ILE A 238 0.34 12.80 -6.44
N GLY A 239 0.48 11.55 -6.92
CA GLY A 239 1.49 11.20 -7.92
C GLY A 239 1.28 11.93 -9.25
N SER A 240 0.03 12.16 -9.66
CA SER A 240 -0.30 12.96 -10.86
C SER A 240 -0.01 14.44 -10.67
N ALA A 241 -0.27 15.00 -9.48
CA ALA A 241 0.04 16.38 -9.14
C ALA A 241 1.57 16.64 -9.15
N ILE A 242 2.36 15.71 -8.61
CA ILE A 242 3.83 15.81 -8.55
C ILE A 242 4.45 15.57 -9.93
N SER A 243 3.94 14.61 -10.71
CA SER A 243 4.48 14.35 -12.04
C SER A 243 3.97 15.32 -13.11
N GLY A 244 2.88 16.05 -12.89
CA GLY A 244 2.24 16.89 -13.92
C GLY A 244 1.81 16.09 -15.16
N SER A 245 1.56 14.79 -14.99
CA SER A 245 1.19 13.82 -16.03
C SER A 245 0.27 12.76 -15.44
N TYR A 246 -0.42 11.97 -16.28
CA TYR A 246 -1.18 10.81 -15.80
C TYR A 246 -0.24 9.85 -15.08
N SER A 247 -0.53 9.55 -13.80
CA SER A 247 0.27 8.67 -12.96
C SER A 247 -0.37 7.27 -12.90
N ARG A 248 0.43 6.22 -13.05
CA ARG A 248 -0.02 4.81 -12.92
C ARG A 248 0.62 4.22 -11.67
N LEU A 249 -0.16 3.53 -10.84
CA LEU A 249 0.37 2.91 -9.61
C LEU A 249 1.54 1.96 -9.94
N PRO A 250 2.55 1.91 -9.05
CA PRO A 250 3.68 0.99 -9.22
C PRO A 250 3.28 -0.48 -9.00
N ILE A 251 2.12 -0.72 -8.37
CA ILE A 251 1.55 -2.05 -8.14
C ILE A 251 0.17 -2.08 -8.83
N PRO A 252 -0.13 -3.08 -9.67
CA PRO A 252 -1.47 -3.25 -10.21
C PRO A 252 -2.43 -3.57 -9.06
N VAL A 253 -3.46 -2.75 -8.90
CA VAL A 253 -4.57 -2.99 -7.97
C VAL A 253 -5.75 -3.35 -8.84
N ASP A 254 -5.81 -4.61 -9.25
CA ASP A 254 -6.97 -5.13 -9.95
C ASP A 254 -8.06 -5.34 -8.90
N PHE A 255 -9.03 -4.42 -8.84
CA PHE A 255 -10.27 -4.65 -8.14
C PHE A 255 -11.03 -5.72 -8.92
N LEU A 256 -10.95 -6.96 -8.44
CA LEU A 256 -11.81 -8.07 -8.86
C LEU A 256 -13.21 -7.89 -8.28
#